data_AF-A0A0P1AYW9-F1
#
_entry.id   AF-A0A0P1AYW9-F1
#
_cell.length_a   1.000
_cell.length_b   1.000
_cell.length_c   1.000
_cell.angle_alpha   90.00
_cell.angle_beta   90.00
_cell.angle_gamma   90.00
#
_symmetry.space_group_name_H-M   'P 1'
#
loop_
_entity.id
_entity.type
_entity.pdbx_description
1 polymer ?
#
loop_
_entity_poly.entity_id
_entity_poly.type
_entity_poly.pdbx_seq_one_letter_code
_entity_poly.pdbx_strand_id
1 'polypeptide(L)'
;MFAYELAGLKRLNIHAVKWGSSYRVKVRGRTGKMVYVSNISRSVNKRLVAKQYNISIETLETHMSPDFKADPKYRYYSGNHMESHLYEDIGANDFYDKLENVLSTQASAFKVNIALGYELISKTDPDDTRYFYPNLANTHVFNSPIAINSKADIRKKVISEIRSMELADKLNYPSSGYKLKAITAFKIFIYHRDHALGDSDAAIPKIIRENKHVINFTKTNNKCVFHCVAWHTFQSPKKDPRRIQAQVKEAFKRYCSFKGVNYSLSQFRSFKPIDLLQLDEVEHCFQLGINVYTMDVASGNVECIRRSDKKYEAIDILSHENHALYIKNIVKGLKTIRRISASL
;
A
#
# COMPACT_ATOMS: atom_id res chain seq x y z
N MET A 1 -27.78 1.03 7.72
CA MET A 1 -26.48 0.99 8.42
C MET A 1 -25.68 2.19 7.97
N PHE A 2 -25.25 3.03 8.90
CA PHE A 2 -24.41 4.20 8.62
C PHE A 2 -22.96 3.77 8.35
N ALA A 3 -22.19 4.66 7.72
CA ALA A 3 -20.79 4.38 7.38
C ALA A 3 -19.92 4.10 8.61
N TYR A 4 -20.15 4.82 9.72
CA TYR A 4 -19.42 4.62 10.98
C TYR A 4 -19.78 3.30 11.67
N GLU A 5 -21.04 2.85 11.57
CA GLU A 5 -21.48 1.54 12.09
C GLU A 5 -20.76 0.40 11.32
N LEU A 6 -20.67 0.50 9.99
CA LEU A 6 -19.95 -0.47 9.18
C LEU A 6 -18.45 -0.51 9.51
N ALA A 7 -17.85 0.65 9.74
CA ALA A 7 -16.46 0.74 10.20
C ALA A 7 -16.29 0.10 11.59
N GLY A 8 -17.26 0.29 12.50
CA GLY A 8 -17.32 -0.35 13.82
C GLY A 8 -17.34 -1.87 13.75
N LEU A 9 -18.19 -2.44 12.88
CA LEU A 9 -18.24 -3.88 12.66
C LEU A 9 -16.92 -4.44 12.14
N LYS A 10 -16.26 -3.73 11.21
CA LYS A 10 -14.94 -4.12 10.70
C LYS A 10 -13.90 -4.15 11.81
N ARG A 11 -13.90 -3.16 12.72
CA ARG A 11 -12.99 -3.11 13.88
C ARG A 11 -13.18 -4.31 14.82
N LEU A 12 -14.40 -4.83 14.91
CA LEU A 12 -14.74 -6.00 15.73
C LEU A 12 -14.60 -7.33 14.98
N ASN A 13 -14.03 -7.32 13.77
CA ASN A 13 -13.95 -8.48 12.88
C ASN A 13 -15.33 -9.14 12.60
N ILE A 14 -16.39 -8.33 12.62
CA ILE A 14 -17.76 -8.77 12.31
C ILE A 14 -18.02 -8.57 10.82
N HIS A 15 -18.24 -9.68 10.12
CA HIS A 15 -18.50 -9.65 8.69
C HIS A 15 -19.90 -9.11 8.37
N ALA A 16 -19.95 -8.02 7.60
CA ALA A 16 -21.18 -7.44 7.07
C ALA A 16 -21.29 -7.70 5.55
N VAL A 17 -22.45 -8.21 5.14
CA VAL A 17 -22.75 -8.54 3.74
C VAL A 17 -23.44 -7.34 3.09
N LYS A 18 -22.95 -6.93 1.91
CA LYS A 18 -23.59 -5.89 1.09
C LYS A 18 -24.92 -6.42 0.54
N TRP A 19 -26.01 -5.69 0.76
CA TRP A 19 -27.36 -6.02 0.31
C TRP A 19 -28.03 -4.79 -0.29
N GLY A 20 -27.99 -4.69 -1.63
CA GLY A 20 -28.40 -3.49 -2.36
C GLY A 20 -27.54 -2.28 -1.99
N SER A 21 -28.18 -1.18 -1.61
CA SER A 21 -27.53 0.05 -1.11
C SER A 21 -27.15 0.01 0.37
N SER A 22 -27.36 -1.12 1.05
CA SER A 22 -27.15 -1.26 2.51
C SER A 22 -26.22 -2.42 2.87
N TYR A 23 -25.87 -2.53 4.14
CA TYR A 23 -25.12 -3.66 4.70
C TYR A 23 -25.95 -4.37 5.76
N ARG A 24 -25.77 -5.69 5.89
CA ARG A 24 -26.47 -6.55 6.85
C ARG A 24 -25.52 -7.52 7.55
N VAL A 25 -25.78 -7.83 8.81
CA VAL A 25 -25.01 -8.82 9.58
C VAL A 25 -25.84 -10.07 9.78
N LYS A 26 -25.21 -11.24 9.63
CA LYS A 26 -25.86 -12.54 9.78
C LYS A 26 -25.82 -12.95 11.26
N VAL A 27 -26.98 -13.13 11.88
CA VAL A 27 -27.11 -13.48 13.31
C VAL A 27 -28.14 -14.58 13.52
N ARG A 28 -28.04 -15.30 14.63
CA ARG A 28 -29.10 -16.22 15.06
C ARG A 28 -30.25 -15.44 15.71
N GLY A 29 -31.45 -15.53 15.14
CA GLY A 29 -32.66 -14.86 15.62
C GLY A 29 -33.27 -15.52 16.86
N ARG A 30 -34.35 -14.92 17.39
CA ARG A 30 -35.04 -15.40 18.62
C ARG A 30 -35.58 -16.82 18.52
N THR A 31 -35.95 -17.26 17.31
CA THR A 31 -36.45 -18.61 17.02
C THR A 31 -35.33 -19.62 16.73
N GLY A 32 -34.07 -19.24 16.91
CA GLY A 32 -32.91 -20.11 16.66
C GLY A 32 -32.46 -20.20 15.19
N LYS A 33 -33.22 -19.63 14.24
CA LYS A 33 -32.88 -19.57 12.80
C LYS A 33 -31.90 -18.44 12.48
N MET A 34 -31.07 -18.61 11.45
CA MET A 34 -30.18 -17.56 10.96
C MET A 34 -30.98 -16.48 10.20
N VAL A 35 -30.74 -15.22 10.52
CA VAL A 35 -31.40 -14.05 9.93
C VAL A 35 -30.38 -12.94 9.64
N TYR A 36 -30.74 -12.00 8.77
CA TYR A 36 -29.91 -10.83 8.45
C TYR A 36 -30.48 -9.57 9.09
N VAL A 37 -29.67 -8.83 9.86
CA VAL A 37 -30.07 -7.58 10.51
C VAL A 37 -29.40 -6.37 9.84
N SER A 38 -30.18 -5.33 9.55
CA SER A 38 -29.73 -4.13 8.80
C SER A 38 -29.61 -2.84 9.65
N ASN A 39 -30.34 -2.77 10.77
CA ASN A 39 -30.35 -1.64 11.69
C ASN A 39 -29.82 -2.09 13.05
N ILE A 40 -28.49 -2.09 13.19
CA ILE A 40 -27.83 -2.60 14.39
C ILE A 40 -27.97 -1.62 15.56
N SER A 41 -28.20 -0.33 15.30
CA SER A 41 -28.53 0.66 16.34
C SER A 41 -29.73 0.28 17.22
N ARG A 42 -30.67 -0.57 16.76
CA ARG A 42 -31.78 -1.07 17.62
C ARG A 42 -31.26 -2.00 18.71
N SER A 43 -31.63 -1.74 19.97
CA SER A 43 -31.21 -2.51 21.16
C SER A 43 -31.46 -4.03 21.06
N VAL A 44 -32.51 -4.45 20.35
CA VAL A 44 -32.80 -5.87 20.10
C VAL A 44 -31.76 -6.48 19.15
N ASN A 45 -31.36 -5.77 18.11
CA ASN A 45 -30.39 -6.25 17.13
C ASN A 45 -28.96 -6.23 17.70
N LYS A 46 -28.60 -5.22 18.51
CA LYS A 46 -27.32 -5.21 19.24
C LYS A 46 -27.14 -6.47 20.07
N ARG A 47 -28.17 -6.87 20.82
CA ARG A 47 -28.15 -8.10 21.63
C ARG A 47 -27.94 -9.36 20.79
N LEU A 48 -28.57 -9.45 19.62
CA LEU A 48 -28.39 -10.59 18.72
C LEU A 48 -26.97 -10.65 18.13
N VAL A 49 -26.41 -9.49 17.74
CA VAL A 49 -25.04 -9.38 17.24
C VAL A 49 -24.03 -9.70 18.34
N ALA A 50 -24.16 -9.07 19.50
CA ALA A 50 -23.31 -9.31 20.67
C ALA A 50 -23.25 -10.79 21.04
N LYS A 51 -24.42 -11.45 21.12
CA LYS A 51 -24.52 -12.88 21.40
C LYS A 51 -23.92 -13.75 20.28
N GLN A 52 -24.15 -13.42 19.01
CA GLN A 52 -23.65 -14.21 17.88
C GLN A 52 -22.12 -14.20 17.79
N TYR A 53 -21.51 -13.07 18.11
CA TYR A 53 -20.07 -12.84 17.95
C TYR A 53 -19.32 -12.87 19.28
N ASN A 54 -19.98 -13.25 20.37
CA ASN A 54 -19.41 -13.37 21.71
C ASN A 54 -18.67 -12.10 22.19
N ILE A 55 -19.33 -10.95 22.04
CA ILE A 55 -18.82 -9.65 22.51
C ILE A 55 -19.83 -9.00 23.47
N SER A 56 -19.36 -8.16 24.38
CA SER A 56 -20.26 -7.41 25.27
C SER A 56 -21.06 -6.36 24.49
N ILE A 57 -22.23 -6.00 25.01
CA ILE A 57 -23.07 -4.95 24.40
C ILE A 57 -22.35 -3.60 24.46
N GLU A 58 -21.65 -3.32 25.56
CA GLU A 58 -20.87 -2.09 25.77
C GLU A 58 -19.73 -1.96 24.75
N THR A 59 -18.97 -3.03 24.47
CA THR A 59 -17.93 -3.05 23.43
C THR A 59 -18.54 -2.82 22.05
N LEU A 60 -19.66 -3.47 21.74
CA LEU A 60 -20.37 -3.26 20.47
C LEU A 60 -20.84 -1.81 20.33
N GLU A 61 -21.44 -1.23 21.36
CA GLU A 61 -21.94 0.15 21.37
C GLU A 61 -20.82 1.17 21.24
N THR A 62 -19.74 0.97 21.98
CA THR A 62 -18.54 1.82 21.93
C THR A 62 -17.99 1.87 20.51
N HIS A 63 -17.71 0.73 19.89
CA HIS A 63 -17.14 0.68 18.54
C HIS A 63 -18.11 1.14 17.44
N MET A 64 -19.42 1.16 17.72
CA MET A 64 -20.46 1.60 16.79
C MET A 64 -20.89 3.06 16.98
N SER A 65 -20.40 3.75 18.01
CA SER A 65 -20.76 5.15 18.27
C SER A 65 -20.30 6.07 17.12
N PRO A 66 -21.12 7.05 16.68
CA PRO A 66 -20.66 8.09 15.75
C PRO A 66 -19.51 8.92 16.34
N ASP A 67 -19.46 9.03 17.68
CA ASP A 67 -18.41 9.71 18.44
C ASP A 67 -17.24 8.79 18.80
N PHE A 68 -17.22 7.53 18.31
CA PHE A 68 -16.07 6.64 18.44
C PHE A 68 -14.90 7.22 17.65
N LYS A 69 -14.17 8.13 18.29
CA LYS A 69 -12.80 8.48 17.93
C LYS A 69 -11.98 7.25 18.26
N ALA A 70 -11.46 6.60 17.21
CA ALA A 70 -10.55 5.46 17.35
C ALA A 70 -9.48 5.87 18.35
N ASP A 71 -9.49 5.31 19.57
CA ASP A 71 -8.51 5.55 20.63
C ASP A 71 -8.34 7.06 20.99
N PRO A 72 -8.66 7.54 22.21
CA PRO A 72 -8.43 8.94 22.58
C PRO A 72 -6.96 9.39 22.42
N LYS A 73 -6.05 8.41 22.30
CA LYS A 73 -4.62 8.59 22.08
C LYS A 73 -4.20 8.51 20.61
N TYR A 74 -5.16 8.38 19.69
CA TYR A 74 -4.89 8.43 18.25
C TYR A 74 -5.39 9.72 17.62
N ARG A 75 -4.54 10.33 16.79
CA ARG A 75 -4.88 11.52 16.00
C ARG A 75 -4.51 11.30 14.54
N TYR A 76 -5.47 11.54 13.65
CA TYR A 76 -5.28 11.49 12.21
C TYR A 76 -5.25 12.90 11.63
N TYR A 77 -4.27 13.17 10.77
CA TYR A 77 -4.18 14.40 10.00
C TYR A 77 -4.12 14.04 8.52
N SER A 78 -5.07 14.56 7.74
CA SER A 78 -5.12 14.38 6.29
C SER A 78 -4.63 15.63 5.57
N GLY A 79 -3.92 15.43 4.47
CA GLY A 79 -3.46 16.49 3.57
C GLY A 79 -3.31 15.97 2.15
N ASN A 80 -3.22 16.87 1.17
CA ASN A 80 -3.23 16.50 -0.25
C ASN A 80 -2.01 15.66 -0.67
N HIS A 81 -0.85 15.89 -0.06
CA HIS A 81 0.41 15.22 -0.41
C HIS A 81 0.94 14.32 0.70
N MET A 82 0.37 14.43 1.89
CA MET A 82 0.84 13.74 3.07
C MET A 82 -0.31 13.56 4.05
N GLU A 83 -0.37 12.39 4.67
CA GLU A 83 -1.17 12.14 5.86
C GLU A 83 -0.28 11.71 7.03
N SER A 84 -0.78 11.88 8.26
CA SER A 84 -0.08 11.38 9.44
C SER A 84 -1.01 10.75 10.47
N HIS A 85 -0.47 9.75 11.15
CA HIS A 85 -1.14 8.91 12.15
C HIS A 85 -0.32 8.97 13.42
N LEU A 86 -0.80 9.71 14.42
CA LEU A 86 -0.18 9.79 15.74
C LEU A 86 -0.86 8.79 16.67
N TYR A 87 -0.08 8.00 17.39
CA TYR A 87 -0.51 7.17 18.50
C TYR A 87 0.28 7.55 19.74
N GLU A 88 -0.41 7.86 20.83
CA GLU A 88 0.14 8.22 22.15
C GLU A 88 -0.14 7.10 23.17
N ASP A 89 0.70 7.01 24.20
CA ASP A 89 0.79 5.95 25.21
C ASP A 89 0.56 4.52 24.69
N ILE A 90 1.23 4.17 23.60
CA ILE A 90 1.21 2.79 23.08
C ILE A 90 2.53 2.08 23.38
N GLY A 91 2.43 0.80 23.75
CA GLY A 91 3.60 -0.06 23.89
C GLY A 91 4.23 -0.40 22.54
N ALA A 92 5.51 -0.80 22.55
CA ALA A 92 6.25 -1.14 21.34
C ALA A 92 5.61 -2.29 20.53
N ASN A 93 5.00 -3.28 21.18
CA ASN A 93 4.34 -4.39 20.49
C ASN A 93 3.07 -3.93 19.74
N ASP A 94 2.22 -3.14 20.41
CA ASP A 94 0.99 -2.60 19.80
C ASP A 94 1.29 -1.65 18.64
N PHE A 95 2.45 -0.99 18.69
CA PHE A 95 2.91 -0.11 17.61
C PHE A 95 3.09 -0.86 16.28
N TYR A 96 3.72 -2.04 16.27
CA TYR A 96 3.98 -2.75 15.02
C TYR A 96 2.69 -3.17 14.30
N ASP A 97 1.69 -3.64 15.06
CA ASP A 97 0.40 -4.03 14.48
C ASP A 97 -0.36 -2.81 13.93
N LYS A 98 -0.34 -1.69 14.67
CA LYS A 98 -0.94 -0.42 14.20
C LYS A 98 -0.22 0.11 12.95
N LEU A 99 1.12 0.06 12.94
CA LEU A 99 1.94 0.44 11.79
C LEU A 99 1.61 -0.43 10.58
N GLU A 100 1.65 -1.75 10.70
CA GLU A 100 1.36 -2.66 9.58
C GLU A 100 -0.05 -2.43 9.03
N ASN A 101 -1.04 -2.21 9.89
CA ASN A 101 -2.41 -1.91 9.47
C ASN A 101 -2.50 -0.59 8.69
N VAL A 102 -1.90 0.49 9.20
CA VAL A 102 -1.88 1.80 8.53
C VAL A 102 -1.22 1.72 7.15
N LEU A 103 -0.10 1.01 7.04
CA LEU A 103 0.63 0.87 5.76
C LEU A 103 -0.08 -0.09 4.79
N SER A 104 -0.71 -1.16 5.29
CA SER A 104 -1.36 -2.17 4.46
C SER A 104 -2.72 -1.72 3.90
N THR A 105 -3.33 -0.69 4.46
CA THR A 105 -4.61 -0.12 3.97
C THR A 105 -4.44 0.87 2.81
N GLN A 106 -3.21 1.29 2.53
CA GLN A 106 -2.90 2.20 1.42
C GLN A 106 -3.26 1.58 0.07
N ALA A 107 -3.85 2.40 -0.81
CA ALA A 107 -4.36 1.97 -2.11
C ALA A 107 -3.36 2.15 -3.26
N SER A 108 -2.39 3.06 -3.10
CA SER A 108 -1.34 3.38 -4.06
C SER A 108 0.03 3.36 -3.39
N ALA A 109 1.10 3.35 -4.18
CA ALA A 109 2.47 3.41 -3.70
C ALA A 109 2.72 4.74 -2.97
N PHE A 110 3.57 4.70 -1.95
CA PHE A 110 3.81 5.83 -1.07
C PHE A 110 5.26 5.82 -0.56
N LYS A 111 5.63 6.89 0.14
CA LYS A 111 6.82 6.91 1.00
C LYS A 111 6.39 7.02 2.45
N VAL A 112 7.12 6.42 3.37
CA VAL A 112 6.82 6.46 4.81
C VAL A 112 8.03 6.90 5.61
N ASN A 113 7.80 7.73 6.63
CA ASN A 113 8.74 7.91 7.74
C ASN A 113 7.98 7.87 9.06
N ILE A 114 8.70 7.67 10.16
CA ILE A 114 8.13 7.54 11.50
C ILE A 114 8.92 8.45 12.43
N ALA A 115 8.23 9.14 13.34
CA ALA A 115 8.85 9.87 14.43
C ALA A 115 8.46 9.24 15.77
N LEU A 116 9.40 9.27 16.73
CA LEU A 116 9.22 8.73 18.09
C LEU A 116 8.92 9.84 19.09
N GLY A 117 7.97 9.61 19.98
CA GLY A 117 7.75 10.42 21.18
C GLY A 117 8.08 9.59 22.41
N TYR A 118 8.69 10.23 23.39
CA TYR A 118 9.34 9.53 24.50
C TYR A 118 9.28 10.37 25.77
N GLU A 119 9.37 9.66 26.89
CA GLU A 119 9.52 10.25 28.22
C GLU A 119 10.93 10.01 28.74
N LEU A 120 11.52 11.06 29.28
CA LEU A 120 12.74 11.00 30.08
C LEU A 120 12.40 11.13 31.55
N ILE A 121 13.25 10.57 32.40
CA ILE A 121 13.21 10.72 33.86
C ILE A 121 14.59 11.15 34.35
N SER A 122 14.63 12.06 35.32
CA SER A 122 15.88 12.47 35.95
C SER A 122 16.50 11.30 36.71
N LYS A 123 17.84 11.25 36.74
CA LYS A 123 18.60 10.26 37.51
C LYS A 123 18.60 10.56 39.01
N THR A 124 18.34 11.81 39.40
CA THR A 124 18.41 12.28 40.79
C THR A 124 17.05 12.57 41.40
N ASP A 125 16.04 12.84 40.57
CA ASP A 125 14.67 13.14 41.00
C ASP A 125 13.67 12.27 40.21
N PRO A 126 13.07 11.25 40.82
CA PRO A 126 12.11 10.38 40.17
C PRO A 126 10.83 11.08 39.69
N ASP A 127 10.50 12.25 40.25
CA ASP A 127 9.28 12.99 39.90
C ASP A 127 9.51 13.96 38.72
N ASP A 128 10.76 14.31 38.41
CA ASP A 128 11.12 15.10 37.22
C ASP A 128 11.10 14.21 35.97
N THR A 129 9.93 14.21 35.32
CA THR A 129 9.71 13.56 34.03
C THR A 129 9.45 14.58 32.92
N ARG A 130 9.98 14.30 31.72
CA ARG A 130 9.87 15.19 30.56
C ARG A 130 9.41 14.43 29.33
N TYR A 131 8.28 14.86 28.78
CA TYR A 131 7.74 14.32 27.54
C TYR A 131 8.25 15.10 26.32
N PHE A 132 8.65 14.36 25.28
CA PHE A 132 9.07 14.90 24.00
C PHE A 132 8.12 14.42 22.90
N TYR A 133 7.52 15.37 22.19
CA TYR A 133 6.55 15.08 21.13
C TYR A 133 7.22 14.52 19.85
N PRO A 134 6.62 13.54 19.15
CA PRO A 134 7.17 13.00 17.92
C PRO A 134 7.33 14.04 16.81
N ASN A 135 8.56 14.27 16.35
CA ASN A 135 8.87 15.21 15.27
C ASN A 135 9.99 14.66 14.36
N LEU A 136 9.75 14.63 13.05
CA LEU A 136 10.73 14.15 12.05
C LEU A 136 12.05 14.93 12.06
N ALA A 137 12.09 16.16 12.56
CA ALA A 137 13.32 16.92 12.66
C ALA A 137 14.31 16.35 13.70
N ASN A 138 13.78 15.69 14.73
CA ASN A 138 14.56 15.35 15.93
C ASN A 138 14.50 13.87 16.30
N THR A 139 13.45 13.16 15.93
CA THR A 139 13.18 11.78 16.38
C THR A 139 12.77 10.87 15.23
N HIS A 140 13.24 11.16 14.01
CA HIS A 140 12.97 10.30 12.86
C HIS A 140 13.61 8.92 13.05
N VAL A 141 12.86 7.89 12.67
CA VAL A 141 13.35 6.51 12.66
C VAL A 141 14.28 6.31 11.45
N PHE A 142 13.84 6.75 10.27
CA PHE A 142 14.61 6.66 9.03
C PHE A 142 15.19 8.02 8.64
N ASN A 143 16.46 8.04 8.22
CA ASN A 143 17.13 9.27 7.77
C ASN A 143 16.44 9.92 6.56
N SER A 144 15.73 9.12 5.77
CA SER A 144 14.91 9.56 4.65
C SER A 144 13.66 8.70 4.52
N PRO A 145 12.53 9.24 4.01
CA PRO A 145 11.32 8.44 3.80
C PRO A 145 11.54 7.23 2.90
N ILE A 146 11.10 6.06 3.36
CA ILE A 146 11.25 4.77 2.68
C ILE A 146 10.13 4.57 1.66
N ALA A 147 10.48 4.20 0.42
CA ALA A 147 9.50 3.93 -0.63
C ALA A 147 8.87 2.54 -0.49
N ILE A 148 7.54 2.49 -0.51
CA ILE A 148 6.71 1.28 -0.46
C ILE A 148 6.03 1.11 -1.81
N ASN A 149 6.51 0.14 -2.59
CA ASN A 149 6.03 -0.15 -3.95
C ASN A 149 5.39 -1.55 -4.05
N SER A 150 5.34 -2.30 -2.94
CA SER A 150 4.72 -3.62 -2.80
C SER A 150 4.18 -3.80 -1.37
N LYS A 151 3.22 -4.69 -1.15
CA LYS A 151 2.79 -5.00 0.23
C LYS A 151 3.91 -5.69 1.02
N ALA A 152 4.79 -6.43 0.34
CA ALA A 152 5.94 -7.08 0.96
C ALA A 152 6.98 -6.08 1.51
N ASP A 153 7.09 -4.89 0.90
CA ASP A 153 8.00 -3.83 1.34
C ASP A 153 7.71 -3.38 2.78
N ILE A 154 6.44 -3.42 3.22
CA ILE A 154 6.04 -3.06 4.58
C ILE A 154 6.79 -3.91 5.60
N ARG A 155 6.81 -5.23 5.40
CA ARG A 155 7.54 -6.14 6.31
C ARG A 155 9.05 -6.07 6.10
N LYS A 156 9.50 -6.08 4.85
CA LYS A 156 10.93 -6.23 4.51
C LYS A 156 11.74 -4.96 4.74
N LYS A 157 11.19 -3.80 4.40
CA LYS A 157 11.90 -2.51 4.45
C LYS A 157 11.54 -1.68 5.68
N VAL A 158 10.33 -1.82 6.22
CA VAL A 158 9.90 -1.01 7.36
C VAL A 158 10.01 -1.80 8.65
N ILE A 159 9.18 -2.83 8.83
CA ILE A 159 9.08 -3.55 10.11
C ILE A 159 10.40 -4.24 10.47
N SER A 160 11.01 -4.96 9.52
CA SER A 160 12.28 -5.66 9.77
C SER A 160 13.42 -4.70 10.13
N GLU A 161 13.46 -3.53 9.49
CA GLU A 161 14.50 -2.53 9.74
C GLU A 161 14.34 -1.93 11.13
N ILE A 162 13.12 -1.49 11.49
CA ILE A 162 12.81 -0.96 12.84
C ILE A 162 13.14 -1.98 13.94
N ARG A 163 12.78 -3.25 13.75
CA ARG A 163 13.05 -4.32 14.73
C ARG A 163 14.54 -4.63 14.89
N SER A 164 15.36 -4.31 13.90
CA SER A 164 16.81 -4.50 13.96
C SER A 164 17.56 -3.32 14.59
N MET A 165 16.86 -2.20 14.85
CA MET A 165 17.44 -0.98 15.39
C MET A 165 17.22 -0.89 16.90
N GLU A 166 18.20 -0.31 17.61
CA GLU A 166 17.99 0.20 18.97
C GLU A 166 17.33 1.59 18.87
N LEU A 167 16.02 1.66 19.12
CA LEU A 167 15.25 2.91 18.93
C LEU A 167 15.67 4.02 19.89
N ALA A 168 16.26 3.67 21.05
CA ALA A 168 16.80 4.65 21.98
C ALA A 168 17.93 5.50 21.37
N ASP A 169 18.66 4.97 20.39
CA ASP A 169 19.75 5.67 19.69
C ASP A 169 19.24 6.79 18.77
N LYS A 170 17.93 6.84 18.50
CA LYS A 170 17.28 7.91 17.71
C LYS A 170 16.84 9.09 18.56
N LEU A 171 17.02 9.03 19.88
CA LEU A 171 16.48 10.00 20.82
C LEU A 171 17.54 11.00 21.25
N ASN A 172 17.12 12.26 21.42
CA ASN A 172 17.99 13.32 21.91
C ASN A 172 17.80 13.51 23.42
N TYR A 173 18.91 13.69 24.15
CA TYR A 173 18.89 13.92 25.58
C TYR A 173 19.29 15.36 25.89
N PRO A 174 18.52 16.10 26.70
CA PRO A 174 18.85 17.48 27.02
C PRO A 174 20.14 17.59 27.86
N SER A 175 20.45 16.58 28.67
CA SER A 175 21.68 16.46 29.44
C SER A 175 21.94 15.00 29.86
N SER A 176 23.15 14.72 30.34
CA SER A 176 23.53 13.41 30.90
C SER A 176 22.81 13.04 32.21
N GLY A 177 22.09 13.99 32.82
CA GLY A 177 21.30 13.81 34.03
C GLY A 177 19.99 13.06 33.82
N TYR A 178 19.55 12.86 32.58
CA TYR A 178 18.33 12.14 32.25
C TYR A 178 18.62 10.74 31.72
N LYS A 179 17.66 9.83 31.89
CA LYS A 179 17.62 8.52 31.22
C LYS A 179 16.26 8.31 30.57
N LEU A 180 16.21 7.44 29.57
CA LEU A 180 14.96 7.05 28.92
C LEU A 180 14.07 6.33 29.94
N LYS A 181 12.83 6.80 30.08
CA LYS A 181 11.79 6.11 30.84
C LYS A 181 11.02 5.15 29.92
N ALA A 182 10.50 5.67 28.81
CA ALA A 182 9.81 4.87 27.80
C ALA A 182 9.68 5.62 26.47
N ILE A 183 9.57 4.88 25.37
CA ILE A 183 9.00 5.39 24.12
C ILE A 183 7.49 5.23 24.23
N THR A 184 6.75 6.34 24.26
CA THR A 184 5.32 6.34 24.56
C THR A 184 4.47 6.73 23.36
N ALA A 185 5.05 7.32 22.32
CA ALA A 185 4.28 7.75 21.15
C ALA A 185 5.00 7.47 19.83
N PHE A 186 4.21 7.28 18.79
CA PHE A 186 4.68 7.08 17.43
C PHE A 186 3.84 7.88 16.47
N LYS A 187 4.49 8.63 15.57
CA LYS A 187 3.80 9.36 14.50
C LYS A 187 4.28 8.86 13.15
N ILE A 188 3.38 8.24 12.42
CA ILE A 188 3.62 7.70 11.08
C ILE A 188 3.28 8.81 10.08
N PHE A 189 4.19 9.09 9.15
CA PHE A 189 4.02 10.05 8.08
C PHE A 189 3.99 9.28 6.76
N ILE A 190 2.90 9.41 6.01
CA ILE A 190 2.72 8.81 4.69
C ILE A 190 2.71 9.91 3.67
N TYR A 191 3.64 9.85 2.73
CA TYR A 191 3.74 10.76 1.60
C TYR A 191 3.13 10.08 0.38
N HIS A 192 2.03 10.63 -0.11
CA HIS A 192 1.35 10.09 -1.28
C HIS A 192 2.23 10.25 -2.52
N ARG A 193 2.24 9.22 -3.37
CA ARG A 193 2.93 9.25 -4.66
C ARG A 193 1.94 8.89 -5.74
N ASP A 194 2.09 9.56 -6.88
CA ASP A 194 1.47 9.13 -8.11
C ASP A 194 2.51 8.37 -8.92
N HIS A 195 2.50 7.04 -8.81
CA HIS A 195 3.34 6.16 -9.61
C HIS A 195 2.47 5.13 -10.34
N ALA A 196 1.35 5.58 -10.88
CA ALA A 196 0.46 4.75 -11.64
C ALA A 196 0.94 4.57 -13.08
N LEU A 197 1.14 3.31 -13.50
CA LEU A 197 1.56 2.95 -14.84
C LEU A 197 0.35 2.97 -15.78
N GLY A 198 0.29 3.99 -16.63
CA GLY A 198 -0.76 4.24 -17.61
C GLY A 198 -0.23 4.78 -18.92
N ASP A 199 -1.13 5.31 -19.76
CA ASP A 199 -0.74 5.98 -21.00
C ASP A 199 -0.67 7.46 -20.66
N SER A 200 0.51 7.91 -20.27
CA SER A 200 0.89 9.31 -20.31
C SER A 200 1.30 9.67 -21.74
N ASP A 201 1.23 10.95 -22.11
CA ASP A 201 1.85 11.47 -23.34
C ASP A 201 3.39 11.46 -23.26
N ALA A 202 3.96 10.42 -22.63
CA ALA A 202 5.35 10.32 -22.28
C ALA A 202 6.24 10.40 -23.52
N ALA A 203 7.14 11.37 -23.51
CA ALA A 203 8.10 11.57 -24.56
C ALA A 203 9.29 10.62 -24.35
N ILE A 204 9.18 9.39 -24.88
CA ILE A 204 10.21 8.37 -24.66
C ILE A 204 11.57 8.82 -25.22
N PRO A 205 12.60 8.98 -24.36
CA PRO A 205 13.92 9.46 -24.77
C PRO A 205 14.57 8.57 -25.83
N LYS A 206 15.42 9.18 -26.67
CA LYS A 206 16.12 8.50 -27.77
C LYS A 206 16.85 7.23 -27.30
N ILE A 207 17.55 7.31 -26.16
CA ILE A 207 18.29 6.20 -25.54
C ILE A 207 17.41 4.98 -25.21
N ILE A 208 16.15 5.20 -24.82
CA ILE A 208 15.20 4.10 -24.57
C ILE A 208 14.59 3.62 -25.89
N ARG A 209 14.18 4.56 -26.74
CA ARG A 209 13.50 4.29 -28.01
C ARG A 209 14.35 3.46 -28.97
N GLU A 210 15.66 3.70 -29.00
CA GLU A 210 16.61 2.99 -29.88
C GLU A 210 17.12 1.68 -29.26
N ASN A 211 16.76 1.40 -28.01
CA ASN A 211 17.17 0.16 -27.36
C ASN A 211 16.33 -1.03 -27.84
N LYS A 212 16.93 -1.89 -28.68
CA LYS A 212 16.30 -3.12 -29.20
C LYS A 212 15.80 -4.13 -28.15
N HIS A 213 16.28 -4.00 -26.91
CA HIS A 213 15.90 -4.84 -25.78
C HIS A 213 14.73 -4.29 -24.96
N VAL A 214 14.27 -3.07 -25.26
CA VAL A 214 13.08 -2.46 -24.69
C VAL A 214 12.01 -2.36 -25.77
N ILE A 215 10.75 -2.60 -25.41
CA ILE A 215 9.61 -2.46 -26.30
C ILE A 215 8.70 -1.39 -25.75
N ASN A 216 8.53 -0.34 -26.54
CA ASN A 216 7.49 0.66 -26.31
C ASN A 216 6.19 0.23 -27.01
N PHE A 217 5.10 0.16 -26.26
CA PHE A 217 3.76 0.06 -26.83
C PHE A 217 3.15 1.45 -26.87
N THR A 218 2.73 1.90 -28.04
CA THR A 218 2.09 3.21 -28.24
C THR A 218 0.58 3.11 -28.06
N LYS A 219 -0.07 4.18 -27.56
CA LYS A 219 -1.54 4.30 -27.44
C LYS A 219 -2.17 3.18 -26.61
N THR A 220 -1.61 2.94 -25.42
CA THR A 220 -2.06 1.86 -24.55
C THR A 220 -3.36 2.21 -23.82
N ASN A 221 -3.77 3.47 -23.76
CA ASN A 221 -4.96 3.95 -23.06
C ASN A 221 -5.05 3.39 -21.63
N ASN A 222 -4.02 3.64 -20.81
CA ASN A 222 -3.84 3.15 -19.43
C ASN A 222 -3.59 1.65 -19.25
N LYS A 223 -3.29 0.92 -20.33
CA LYS A 223 -3.13 -0.55 -20.29
C LYS A 223 -1.71 -1.00 -20.55
N CYS A 224 -0.72 -0.11 -20.41
CA CYS A 224 0.69 -0.41 -20.69
C CYS A 224 1.21 -1.64 -19.91
N VAL A 225 0.74 -1.85 -18.67
CA VAL A 225 1.03 -3.09 -17.91
C VAL A 225 0.42 -4.32 -18.58
N PHE A 226 -0.85 -4.28 -19.00
CA PHE A 226 -1.46 -5.39 -19.72
C PHE A 226 -0.82 -5.64 -21.08
N HIS A 227 -0.31 -4.61 -21.75
CA HIS A 227 0.53 -4.79 -22.93
C HIS A 227 1.81 -5.56 -22.61
N CYS A 228 2.49 -5.25 -21.51
CA CYS A 228 3.68 -6.00 -21.08
C CYS A 228 3.35 -7.46 -20.75
N VAL A 229 2.25 -7.72 -20.03
CA VAL A 229 1.79 -9.07 -19.67
C VAL A 229 1.35 -9.86 -20.92
N ALA A 230 0.52 -9.26 -21.77
CA ALA A 230 0.03 -9.88 -22.99
C ALA A 230 1.17 -10.14 -23.96
N TRP A 231 2.13 -9.22 -24.04
CA TRP A 231 3.37 -9.48 -24.74
C TRP A 231 4.04 -10.69 -24.12
N HIS A 232 4.50 -10.66 -22.88
CA HIS A 232 5.24 -11.77 -22.27
C HIS A 232 4.59 -13.15 -22.49
N THR A 233 3.30 -13.27 -22.22
CA THR A 233 2.56 -14.55 -22.28
C THR A 233 2.21 -15.00 -23.71
N PHE A 234 2.19 -14.11 -24.69
CA PHE A 234 1.86 -14.47 -26.06
C PHE A 234 3.02 -15.20 -26.75
N GLN A 235 2.83 -16.50 -26.97
CA GLN A 235 3.75 -17.38 -27.68
C GLN A 235 3.41 -17.38 -29.17
N SER A 236 4.08 -16.53 -29.94
CA SER A 236 4.01 -16.55 -31.40
C SER A 236 5.38 -16.23 -32.00
N PRO A 237 5.83 -16.98 -33.02
CA PRO A 237 7.08 -16.69 -33.72
C PRO A 237 7.00 -15.38 -34.53
N LYS A 238 5.79 -14.88 -34.83
CA LYS A 238 5.54 -13.63 -35.59
C LYS A 238 4.96 -12.53 -34.70
N LYS A 239 5.53 -12.36 -33.51
CA LYS A 239 5.09 -11.37 -32.53
C LYS A 239 5.38 -9.95 -33.02
N ASP A 240 4.35 -9.16 -33.29
CA ASP A 240 4.46 -7.74 -33.65
C ASP A 240 3.82 -6.89 -32.54
N PRO A 241 4.58 -5.97 -31.89
CA PRO A 241 4.03 -5.09 -30.84
C PRO A 241 2.81 -4.29 -31.29
N ARG A 242 2.71 -3.98 -32.59
CA ARG A 242 1.59 -3.22 -33.17
C ARG A 242 0.30 -4.05 -33.30
N ARG A 243 0.39 -5.37 -33.17
CA ARG A 243 -0.74 -6.31 -33.37
C ARG A 243 -1.15 -7.04 -32.08
N ILE A 244 -0.65 -6.63 -30.91
CA ILE A 244 -0.89 -7.30 -29.61
C ILE A 244 -2.26 -6.99 -28.99
N GLN A 245 -3.07 -6.12 -29.60
CA GLN A 245 -4.31 -5.61 -29.01
C GLN A 245 -5.34 -6.70 -28.67
N ALA A 246 -5.43 -7.77 -29.48
CA ALA A 246 -6.32 -8.88 -29.19
C ALA A 246 -5.91 -9.59 -27.88
N GLN A 247 -4.62 -9.83 -27.70
CA GLN A 247 -4.04 -10.46 -26.52
C GLN A 247 -4.17 -9.56 -25.29
N VAL A 248 -4.06 -8.24 -25.46
CA VAL A 248 -4.31 -7.28 -24.37
C VAL A 248 -5.75 -7.35 -23.89
N LYS A 249 -6.72 -7.48 -24.80
CA LYS A 249 -8.13 -7.68 -24.43
C LYS A 249 -8.34 -9.00 -23.68
N GLU A 250 -7.69 -10.08 -24.11
CA GLU A 250 -7.77 -11.36 -23.40
C GLU A 250 -7.13 -11.30 -22.01
N ALA A 251 -5.97 -10.66 -21.87
CA ALA A 251 -5.36 -10.40 -20.57
C ALA A 251 -6.29 -9.59 -19.67
N PHE A 252 -6.90 -8.53 -20.20
CA PHE A 252 -7.85 -7.72 -19.45
C PHE A 252 -9.10 -8.49 -19.02
N LYS A 253 -9.67 -9.33 -19.90
CA LYS A 253 -10.80 -10.21 -19.56
C LYS A 253 -10.43 -11.15 -18.40
N ARG A 254 -9.25 -11.77 -18.45
CA ARG A 254 -8.74 -12.61 -17.36
C ARG A 254 -8.63 -11.83 -16.05
N TYR A 255 -8.14 -10.59 -16.11
CA TYR A 255 -8.08 -9.70 -14.94
C TYR A 255 -9.48 -9.36 -14.40
N CYS A 256 -10.45 -9.04 -15.27
CA CYS A 256 -11.84 -8.83 -14.87
C CYS A 256 -12.42 -10.06 -14.16
N SER A 257 -12.26 -11.26 -14.74
CA SER A 257 -12.70 -12.52 -14.14
C SER A 257 -12.04 -12.76 -12.78
N PHE A 258 -10.75 -12.49 -12.66
CA PHE A 258 -10.02 -12.59 -11.38
C PHE A 258 -10.57 -11.62 -10.33
N LYS A 259 -10.95 -10.40 -10.71
CA LYS A 259 -11.60 -9.43 -9.81
C LYS A 259 -13.08 -9.73 -9.55
N GLY A 260 -13.64 -10.79 -10.12
CA GLY A 260 -15.06 -11.15 -9.99
C GLY A 260 -16.01 -10.18 -10.71
N VAL A 261 -15.52 -9.51 -11.76
CA VAL A 261 -16.29 -8.52 -12.53
C VAL A 261 -16.46 -9.02 -13.96
N ASN A 262 -17.67 -8.88 -14.51
CA ASN A 262 -17.93 -9.18 -15.91
C ASN A 262 -17.25 -8.17 -16.82
N TYR A 263 -16.57 -8.65 -17.85
CA TYR A 263 -15.98 -7.80 -18.86
C TYR A 263 -17.04 -6.99 -19.62
N SER A 264 -16.75 -5.71 -19.86
CA SER A 264 -17.46 -4.87 -20.83
C SER A 264 -16.49 -3.97 -21.58
N LEU A 265 -16.86 -3.58 -22.79
CA LEU A 265 -16.06 -2.66 -23.60
C LEU A 265 -15.94 -1.28 -22.94
N SER A 266 -16.98 -0.84 -22.23
CA SER A 266 -16.96 0.42 -21.47
C SER A 266 -15.87 0.40 -20.40
N GLN A 267 -15.82 -0.65 -19.57
CA GLN A 267 -14.78 -0.82 -18.55
C GLN A 267 -13.38 -0.93 -19.15
N PHE A 268 -13.23 -1.63 -20.28
CA PHE A 268 -11.95 -1.66 -20.99
C PHE A 268 -11.53 -0.25 -21.38
N ARG A 269 -12.42 0.55 -21.98
CA ARG A 269 -12.09 1.91 -22.43
C ARG A 269 -11.76 2.86 -21.27
N SER A 270 -12.53 2.81 -20.19
CA SER A 270 -12.39 3.71 -19.02
C SER A 270 -11.44 3.17 -17.94
N PHE A 271 -10.67 2.12 -18.24
CA PHE A 271 -9.75 1.54 -17.27
C PHE A 271 -8.71 2.56 -16.80
N LYS A 272 -8.45 2.56 -15.48
CA LYS A 272 -7.49 3.46 -14.85
C LYS A 272 -6.07 2.88 -14.89
N PRO A 273 -5.03 3.72 -14.87
CA PRO A 273 -3.65 3.26 -14.70
C PRO A 273 -3.47 2.34 -13.49
N ILE A 274 -2.50 1.42 -13.56
CA ILE A 274 -2.19 0.48 -12.48
C ILE A 274 -1.04 1.02 -11.64
N ASP A 275 -1.31 1.28 -10.37
CA ASP A 275 -0.29 1.69 -9.42
C ASP A 275 0.68 0.55 -9.07
N LEU A 276 1.95 0.87 -8.75
CA LEU A 276 2.95 -0.12 -8.38
C LEU A 276 2.49 -1.05 -7.25
N LEU A 277 1.73 -0.54 -6.28
CA LEU A 277 1.20 -1.31 -5.16
C LEU A 277 0.12 -2.31 -5.62
N GLN A 278 -0.58 -2.00 -6.71
CA GLN A 278 -1.60 -2.87 -7.31
C GLN A 278 -0.99 -3.98 -8.18
N LEU A 279 0.30 -3.91 -8.51
CA LEU A 279 0.97 -4.97 -9.26
C LEU A 279 0.96 -6.32 -8.53
N ASP A 280 0.89 -6.34 -7.20
CA ASP A 280 0.74 -7.60 -6.43
C ASP A 280 -0.51 -8.39 -6.87
N GLU A 281 -1.61 -7.71 -7.22
CA GLU A 281 -2.82 -8.36 -7.73
C GLU A 281 -2.64 -8.86 -9.16
N VAL A 282 -1.91 -8.10 -9.99
CA VAL A 282 -1.60 -8.49 -11.37
C VAL A 282 -0.72 -9.74 -11.36
N GLU A 283 0.32 -9.76 -10.53
CA GLU A 283 1.19 -10.92 -10.32
C GLU A 283 0.39 -12.16 -9.97
N HIS A 284 -0.56 -12.05 -9.03
CA HIS A 284 -1.41 -13.17 -8.63
C HIS A 284 -2.37 -13.59 -9.75
N CYS A 285 -3.00 -12.65 -10.45
CA CYS A 285 -3.91 -12.94 -11.56
C CYS A 285 -3.22 -13.74 -12.68
N PHE A 286 -2.00 -13.35 -13.05
CA PHE A 286 -1.28 -13.92 -14.18
C PHE A 286 -0.29 -15.02 -13.80
N GLN A 287 -0.01 -15.22 -12.50
CA GLN A 287 1.05 -16.10 -12.00
C GLN A 287 2.41 -15.71 -12.59
N LEU A 288 2.73 -14.41 -12.52
CA LEU A 288 3.99 -13.82 -12.98
C LEU A 288 4.58 -12.95 -11.87
N GLY A 289 5.90 -12.86 -11.78
CA GLY A 289 6.56 -11.82 -10.99
C GLY A 289 6.71 -10.56 -11.83
N ILE A 290 6.47 -9.37 -11.28
CA ILE A 290 6.63 -8.11 -12.00
C ILE A 290 7.69 -7.26 -11.31
N ASN A 291 8.86 -7.18 -11.93
CA ASN A 291 9.91 -6.25 -11.54
C ASN A 291 9.73 -4.93 -12.29
N VAL A 292 9.89 -3.81 -11.59
CA VAL A 292 9.82 -2.48 -12.19
C VAL A 292 11.13 -1.75 -11.95
N TYR A 293 11.67 -1.22 -13.04
CA TYR A 293 12.89 -0.43 -13.09
C TYR A 293 12.55 1.00 -13.49
N THR A 294 13.36 1.95 -13.07
CA THR A 294 13.35 3.32 -13.62
C THR A 294 14.74 3.67 -14.11
N MET A 295 14.84 4.63 -15.00
CA MET A 295 16.10 5.06 -15.58
C MET A 295 16.23 6.57 -15.43
N ASP A 296 17.33 7.02 -14.83
CA ASP A 296 17.73 8.41 -14.94
C ASP A 296 18.25 8.65 -16.36
N VAL A 297 17.59 9.57 -17.08
CA VAL A 297 17.89 9.85 -18.49
C VAL A 297 19.25 10.52 -18.65
N ALA A 298 19.66 11.34 -17.68
CA ALA A 298 20.92 12.05 -17.74
C ALA A 298 22.12 11.12 -17.59
N SER A 299 22.14 10.28 -16.55
CA SER A 299 23.26 9.35 -16.30
C SER A 299 23.12 8.01 -17.02
N GLY A 300 21.92 7.65 -17.49
CA GLY A 300 21.60 6.29 -17.96
C GLY A 300 21.58 5.25 -16.83
N ASN A 301 21.61 5.68 -15.56
CA ASN A 301 21.54 4.77 -14.44
C ASN A 301 20.14 4.17 -14.33
N VAL A 302 20.09 2.84 -14.21
CA VAL A 302 18.85 2.09 -14.03
C VAL A 302 18.77 1.53 -12.62
N GLU A 303 17.66 1.79 -11.95
CA GLU A 303 17.38 1.35 -10.60
C GLU A 303 16.16 0.42 -10.58
N CYS A 304 16.22 -0.65 -9.79
CA CYS A 304 15.09 -1.53 -9.52
C CYS A 304 14.24 -0.93 -8.39
N ILE A 305 13.16 -0.25 -8.74
CA ILE A 305 12.27 0.39 -7.75
C ILE A 305 11.28 -0.60 -7.14
N ARG A 306 10.97 -1.69 -7.85
CA ARG A 306 10.12 -2.77 -7.35
C ARG A 306 10.69 -4.12 -7.80
N ARG A 307 10.85 -5.03 -6.86
CA ARG A 307 11.22 -6.43 -7.12
C ARG A 307 10.10 -7.34 -6.62
N SER A 308 9.62 -8.22 -7.49
CA SER A 308 8.65 -9.22 -7.10
C SER A 308 9.26 -10.20 -6.11
N ASP A 309 8.45 -10.66 -5.16
CA ASP A 309 8.81 -11.74 -4.24
C ASP A 309 8.13 -13.06 -4.56
N LYS A 310 7.38 -13.11 -5.66
CA LYS A 310 6.72 -14.32 -6.11
C LYS A 310 7.73 -15.27 -6.74
N LYS A 311 7.55 -16.57 -6.52
CA LYS A 311 8.32 -17.64 -7.15
C LYS A 311 7.80 -17.99 -8.55
N TYR A 312 7.31 -16.99 -9.27
CA TYR A 312 6.82 -17.12 -10.63
C TYR A 312 7.91 -16.75 -11.62
N GLU A 313 7.71 -17.08 -12.90
CA GLU A 313 8.49 -16.45 -13.97
C GLU A 313 8.31 -14.94 -13.90
N ALA A 314 9.43 -14.20 -13.99
CA ALA A 314 9.43 -12.75 -13.83
C ALA A 314 9.41 -12.04 -15.19
N ILE A 315 8.64 -10.96 -15.26
CA ILE A 315 8.70 -9.96 -16.31
C ILE A 315 9.39 -8.70 -15.75
N ASP A 316 10.16 -8.05 -16.62
CA ASP A 316 10.85 -6.81 -16.28
C ASP A 316 10.21 -5.65 -17.06
N ILE A 317 9.79 -4.63 -16.34
CA ILE A 317 9.18 -3.41 -16.87
C ILE A 317 10.12 -2.23 -16.60
N LEU A 318 10.35 -1.39 -17.62
CA LEU A 318 10.91 -0.06 -17.45
C LEU A 318 9.78 0.94 -17.31
N SER A 319 9.74 1.66 -16.19
CA SER A 319 8.84 2.77 -15.92
C SER A 319 9.52 4.08 -16.32
N HIS A 320 8.91 4.81 -17.26
CA HIS A 320 9.34 6.16 -17.67
C HIS A 320 8.11 7.05 -17.76
N GLU A 321 8.10 8.18 -17.03
CA GLU A 321 6.99 9.15 -17.02
C GLU A 321 5.61 8.49 -16.86
N ASN A 322 5.44 7.56 -15.91
CA ASN A 322 4.18 6.83 -15.70
C ASN A 322 3.76 5.91 -16.88
N HIS A 323 4.63 5.64 -17.85
CA HIS A 323 4.41 4.63 -18.89
C HIS A 323 5.24 3.36 -18.64
N ALA A 324 4.69 2.21 -19.00
CA ALA A 324 5.36 0.91 -18.86
C ALA A 324 5.90 0.41 -20.21
N LEU A 325 7.20 0.17 -20.27
CA LEU A 325 7.88 -0.45 -21.39
C LEU A 325 8.36 -1.86 -21.02
N TYR A 326 8.24 -2.80 -21.96
CA TYR A 326 8.64 -4.19 -21.71
C TYR A 326 10.14 -4.40 -21.94
N ILE A 327 10.84 -5.00 -20.99
CA ILE A 327 12.27 -5.35 -21.12
C ILE A 327 12.38 -6.83 -21.54
N LYS A 328 12.94 -7.10 -22.73
CA LYS A 328 13.12 -8.46 -23.27
C LYS A 328 14.19 -9.26 -22.56
N ASN A 329 15.27 -8.60 -22.16
CA ASN A 329 16.43 -9.22 -21.53
C ASN A 329 17.08 -8.18 -20.64
N ILE A 330 17.01 -8.38 -19.33
CA ILE A 330 17.51 -7.41 -18.36
C ILE A 330 19.02 -7.18 -18.46
N VAL A 331 19.81 -8.25 -18.57
CA VAL A 331 21.28 -8.15 -18.62
C VAL A 331 21.74 -7.36 -19.85
N LYS A 332 21.14 -7.62 -21.02
CA LYS A 332 21.49 -6.93 -22.27
C LYS A 332 20.83 -5.56 -22.38
N GLY A 333 19.59 -5.41 -21.91
CA GLY A 333 18.86 -4.16 -21.91
C GLY A 333 19.52 -3.10 -21.04
N LEU A 334 19.89 -3.45 -19.80
CA LEU A 334 20.53 -2.54 -18.86
C LEU A 334 21.99 -2.20 -19.25
N LYS A 335 22.75 -3.17 -19.76
CA LYS A 335 24.13 -2.92 -20.26
C LYS A 335 24.17 -2.01 -21.49
N THR A 336 23.19 -2.12 -22.38
CA THR A 336 23.12 -1.27 -23.58
C THR A 336 22.77 0.17 -23.21
N ILE A 337 21.89 0.37 -22.23
CA ILE A 337 21.55 1.70 -21.70
C ILE A 337 22.80 2.38 -21.13
N ARG A 338 23.58 1.69 -20.28
CA ARG A 338 24.82 2.25 -19.69
C ARG A 338 25.92 2.58 -20.71
N ARG A 339 25.97 1.92 -21.87
CA ARG A 339 26.99 2.18 -22.89
C ARG A 339 26.69 3.43 -23.72
N ILE A 340 25.40 3.73 -23.96
CA ILE A 340 24.99 4.88 -24.79
C ILE A 340 25.15 6.19 -24.01
N SER A 341 24.91 6.19 -22.69
CA SER A 341 25.10 7.39 -21.85
C SER A 341 26.57 7.77 -21.63
N ALA A 342 27.52 6.85 -21.83
CA ALA A 342 28.95 7.14 -21.76
C ALA A 342 29.56 7.66 -23.08
N SER A 343 28.75 7.73 -24.14
CA SER A 343 29.16 8.17 -25.49
C SER A 343 28.49 9.46 -25.95
N LEU A 344 27.68 10.07 -25.07
CA LEU A 344 27.13 11.42 -25.15
C LEU A 344 27.83 12.26 -24.08
#